data_AF-A0A7C1Y9F0-F1
#
_entry.id   AF-A0A7C1Y9F0-F1
#
_cell.length_a   1.000
_cell.length_b   1.000
_cell.length_c   1.000
_cell.angle_alpha   90.00
_cell.angle_beta   90.00
_cell.angle_gamma   90.00
#
_symmetry.space_group_name_H-M   'P 1'
#
loop_
_entity.id
_entity.type
_entity.pdbx_description
1 polymer ?
#
loop_
_entity_poly.entity_id
_entity_poly.type
_entity_poly.pdbx_seq_one_letter_code
_entity_poly.pdbx_strand_id
1 'polypeptide(L)'
;MKVLLVNPDVPDTFWSLKNALKFISKKAILPPLGLLTVAGMLPKEWEIKLLDMTTERLRDRDIRWADCVFVTAMLIQQKSADQVIERCKKLGTRIVAGGPLFT
;
A
#
# COMPACT_ATOMS: atom_id res chain seq x y z
N MET A 1 -10.20 3.41 15.82
CA MET A 1 -9.21 2.41 15.35
C MET A 1 -8.22 3.10 14.44
N LYS A 2 -6.98 2.62 14.42
CA LYS A 2 -5.90 3.07 13.53
C LYS A 2 -5.77 2.08 12.38
N VAL A 3 -5.95 2.55 11.16
CA VAL A 3 -5.81 1.71 9.96
C VAL A 3 -4.70 2.26 9.07
N LEU A 4 -3.82 1.36 8.63
CA LEU A 4 -2.81 1.66 7.64
C LEU A 4 -3.21 1.04 6.30
N LEU A 5 -3.50 1.88 5.31
CA LEU A 5 -3.75 1.49 3.93
C LEU A 5 -2.40 1.43 3.19
N VAL A 6 -2.04 0.29 2.62
CA VAL A 6 -0.76 0.07 1.94
C VAL A 6 -0.97 -0.28 0.47
N ASN A 7 -0.37 0.52 -0.40
CA ASN A 7 -0.14 0.16 -1.80
C ASN A 7 1.30 -0.36 -1.94
N PRO A 8 1.54 -1.65 -2.23
CA PRO A 8 2.85 -2.23 -2.41
C PRO A 8 3.62 -1.64 -3.60
N ASP A 9 4.94 -1.81 -3.63
CA ASP A 9 5.74 -1.26 -4.73
C ASP A 9 5.52 -2.08 -6.02
N VAL A 10 5.66 -1.40 -7.14
CA VAL A 10 5.63 -2.00 -8.49
C VAL A 10 7.07 -2.20 -8.98
N PRO A 11 7.42 -3.35 -9.59
CA PRO A 11 8.75 -3.53 -10.16
C PRO A 11 9.04 -2.54 -11.30
N ASP A 12 10.33 -2.37 -11.62
CA ASP A 12 10.76 -1.64 -12.81
C ASP A 12 10.29 -2.39 -14.06
N THR A 13 9.34 -1.80 -14.79
CA THR A 13 8.75 -2.35 -16.02
C THR A 13 8.55 -1.22 -17.01
N PHE A 14 8.26 -1.56 -18.27
CA PHE A 14 7.92 -0.57 -19.29
C PHE A 14 6.77 0.35 -18.83
N TRP A 15 5.75 -0.22 -18.17
CA TRP A 15 4.56 0.51 -17.74
C TRP A 15 4.71 1.27 -16.42
N SER A 16 5.70 0.96 -15.59
CA SER A 16 5.90 1.69 -14.33
C SER A 16 6.59 3.03 -14.51
N LEU A 17 7.17 3.29 -15.69
CA LEU A 17 7.79 4.57 -16.08
C LEU A 17 8.79 5.14 -15.05
N LYS A 18 9.32 4.33 -14.13
CA LYS A 18 10.10 4.79 -12.97
C LYS A 18 11.31 5.64 -13.37
N ASN A 19 11.93 5.35 -14.51
CA ASN A 19 13.01 6.17 -15.06
C ASN A 19 12.51 7.44 -15.74
N ALA A 20 11.39 7.38 -16.46
CA ALA A 20 10.82 8.54 -17.15
C ALA A 20 10.26 9.59 -16.16
N LEU A 21 9.65 9.14 -15.06
CA LEU A 21 9.07 10.02 -14.04
C LEU A 21 10.10 10.95 -13.38
N LYS A 22 11.38 10.55 -13.35
CA LYS A 22 12.49 11.37 -12.84
C LYS A 22 12.64 12.67 -13.65
N PHE A 23 12.43 12.64 -14.97
CA PHE A 23 12.56 13.82 -15.83
C PHE A 23 11.47 14.86 -15.59
N ILE A 24 10.30 14.44 -15.08
CA ILE A 24 9.19 15.33 -14.75
C ILE A 24 9.03 15.54 -13.24
N SER A 25 10.02 15.13 -12.44
CA SER A 25 10.03 15.26 -10.98
C SER A 25 8.80 14.64 -10.30
N LYS A 26 8.32 13.51 -10.81
CA LYS A 26 7.22 12.73 -10.22
C LYS A 26 7.73 11.41 -9.63
N LYS A 27 7.01 10.89 -8.63
CA LYS A 27 7.34 9.62 -7.96
C LYS A 27 6.44 8.46 -8.38
N ALA A 28 5.20 8.75 -8.77
CA ALA A 28 4.22 7.76 -9.19
C ALA A 28 3.41 8.30 -10.38
N ILE A 29 2.86 7.38 -11.18
CA ILE A 29 2.01 7.69 -12.33
C ILE A 29 0.58 8.03 -11.85
N LEU A 30 0.05 7.23 -10.92
CA LEU A 30 -1.32 7.30 -10.45
C LEU A 30 -1.36 7.15 -8.93
N PRO A 31 -2.26 7.88 -8.24
CA PRO A 31 -2.55 7.60 -6.85
C PRO A 31 -3.27 6.24 -6.70
N PRO A 32 -3.21 5.59 -5.52
CA PRO A 32 -3.92 4.34 -5.26
C PRO A 32 -5.42 4.59 -5.03
N LEU A 33 -6.13 4.95 -6.10
CA LEU A 33 -7.53 5.41 -6.04
C LEU A 33 -8.46 4.40 -5.37
N GLY A 34 -8.26 3.09 -5.60
CA GLY A 34 -9.06 2.05 -4.94
C GLY A 34 -8.96 2.12 -3.40
N LEU A 35 -7.77 2.35 -2.84
CA LEU A 35 -7.60 2.51 -1.40
C LEU A 35 -8.19 3.83 -0.89
N LEU A 36 -8.06 4.92 -1.66
CA LEU A 36 -8.66 6.21 -1.30
C LEU A 36 -10.20 6.14 -1.26
N THR A 37 -10.81 5.38 -2.18
CA THR A 37 -12.25 5.12 -2.16
C THR A 37 -12.64 4.33 -0.90
N VAL A 38 -11.91 3.27 -0.56
CA VAL A 38 -12.15 2.51 0.67
C VAL A 38 -11.96 3.40 1.90
N ALA A 39 -10.94 4.25 1.93
CA ALA A 39 -10.68 5.20 3.01
C ALA A 39 -11.90 6.09 3.29
N GLY A 40 -12.58 6.58 2.25
CA GLY A 40 -13.79 7.39 2.38
C GLY A 40 -15.02 6.64 2.86
N MET A 41 -15.01 5.30 2.81
CA MET A 41 -16.11 4.43 3.28
C MET A 41 -15.91 3.96 4.73
N LEU A 42 -14.72 4.14 5.30
CA LEU A 42 -14.45 3.75 6.68
C LEU A 42 -15.14 4.69 7.68
N PRO A 43 -15.42 4.21 8.92
CA PRO A 43 -16.02 5.06 9.96
C PRO A 43 -15.19 6.32 10.20
N LYS A 44 -15.87 7.46 10.39
CA LYS A 44 -15.21 8.78 10.48
C LYS A 44 -14.32 8.93 11.71
N GLU A 45 -14.55 8.11 12.74
CA GLU A 45 -13.81 8.11 14.00
C GLU A 45 -12.49 7.30 13.89
N TRP A 46 -12.23 6.65 12.76
CA TRP A 46 -10.98 5.92 12.53
C TRP A 46 -9.87 6.88 12.12
N GLU A 47 -8.68 6.67 12.69
CA GLU A 47 -7.48 7.36 12.27
C GLU A 47 -6.88 6.60 11.09
N ILE A 48 -6.88 7.21 9.92
CA ILE A 48 -6.50 6.56 8.66
C ILE A 48 -5.14 7.10 8.21
N LYS A 49 -4.22 6.21 7.86
CA LYS A 49 -2.98 6.55 7.15
C LYS A 49 -2.90 5.79 5.84
N LEU A 50 -2.53 6.48 4.76
CA LEU A 50 -2.19 5.86 3.49
C LEU A 50 -0.67 5.86 3.34
N LEU A 51 -0.10 4.73 2.93
CA LEU A 51 1.29 4.61 2.57
C LEU A 51 1.40 3.97 1.18
N ASP A 52 1.86 4.76 0.22
CA ASP A 52 2.12 4.30 -1.14
C ASP A 52 3.61 4.00 -1.31
N MET A 53 3.94 2.70 -1.40
CA MET A 53 5.32 2.24 -1.48
C MET A 53 6.05 2.65 -2.77
N THR A 54 5.31 3.14 -3.77
CA THR A 54 5.90 3.76 -4.97
C THR A 54 6.49 5.15 -4.68
N THR A 55 6.09 5.80 -3.59
CA THR A 55 6.48 7.18 -3.23
C THR A 55 7.29 7.28 -1.94
N GLU A 56 7.10 6.35 -1.00
CA GLU A 56 7.76 6.32 0.30
C GLU A 56 7.98 4.89 0.80
N ARG A 57 8.80 4.71 1.84
CA ARG A 57 9.14 3.38 2.36
C ARG A 57 8.25 2.98 3.53
N LEU A 58 7.65 1.79 3.47
CA LEU A 58 6.97 1.17 4.61
C LEU A 58 7.98 0.79 5.71
N ARG A 59 7.84 1.36 6.91
CA ARG A 59 8.67 1.05 8.08
C ARG A 59 7.87 0.26 9.11
N ASP A 60 8.53 -0.53 9.93
CA ASP A 60 7.84 -1.36 10.94
C ASP A 60 7.08 -0.51 11.96
N ARG A 61 7.52 0.73 12.21
CA ARG A 61 6.79 1.68 13.06
C ARG A 61 5.43 2.07 12.49
N ASP A 62 5.29 2.07 11.18
CA ASP A 62 4.03 2.40 10.51
C ASP A 62 3.04 1.24 10.73
N ILE A 63 3.53 -0.01 10.63
CA ILE A 63 2.74 -1.23 10.89
C ILE A 63 2.36 -1.34 12.38
N ARG A 64 3.32 -1.13 13.29
CA ARG A 64 3.05 -1.18 14.76
C ARG A 64 2.09 -0.10 15.25
N TRP A 65 1.98 1.02 14.53
CA TRP A 65 1.03 2.07 14.86
C TRP A 65 -0.43 1.65 14.57
N ALA A 66 -0.66 0.73 13.64
CA ALA A 66 -1.99 0.35 13.18
C ALA A 66 -2.59 -0.82 13.97
N ASP A 67 -3.90 -0.75 14.22
CA ASP A 67 -4.69 -1.89 14.71
C ASP A 67 -4.90 -2.92 13.59
N CYS A 68 -4.99 -2.45 12.34
CA CYS A 68 -5.05 -3.29 11.15
C CYS A 68 -4.40 -2.63 9.93
N VAL A 69 -3.89 -3.46 9.02
CA VAL A 69 -3.29 -3.05 7.74
C VAL A 69 -4.16 -3.53 6.61
N PHE A 70 -4.60 -2.60 5.76
CA PHE A 70 -5.35 -2.89 4.54
C PHE A 70 -4.37 -2.87 3.37
N VAL A 71 -4.26 -3.96 2.63
CA VAL A 71 -3.33 -4.10 1.51
C VAL A 71 -4.12 -4.25 0.22
N THR A 72 -3.84 -3.37 -0.76
CA THR A 72 -4.27 -3.59 -2.15
C THR A 72 -3.12 -4.15 -2.98
N ALA A 73 -3.39 -4.87 -4.05
CA ALA A 73 -2.35 -5.22 -5.02
C ALA A 73 -2.91 -5.64 -6.38
N MET A 74 -2.15 -5.32 -7.43
CA MET A 74 -2.21 -5.93 -8.76
C MET A 74 -1.28 -7.15 -8.81
N LEU A 75 -1.49 -8.05 -9.77
CA LEU A 75 -0.65 -9.26 -9.93
C LEU A 75 0.85 -8.94 -10.00
N ILE A 76 1.23 -7.88 -10.70
CA ILE A 76 2.63 -7.44 -10.85
C ILE A 76 3.28 -7.02 -9.51
N GLN A 77 2.47 -6.68 -8.50
CA GLN A 77 2.92 -6.30 -7.16
C GLN A 77 3.04 -7.49 -6.19
N GLN A 78 2.75 -8.73 -6.62
CA GLN A 78 2.68 -9.90 -5.74
C GLN A 78 3.87 -10.03 -4.79
N LYS A 79 5.10 -9.99 -5.31
CA LYS A 79 6.31 -10.08 -4.50
C LYS A 79 6.39 -8.98 -3.42
N SER A 80 5.98 -7.75 -3.74
CA SER A 80 5.96 -6.67 -2.77
C SER A 80 4.81 -6.82 -1.77
N ALA A 81 3.64 -7.31 -2.19
CA ALA A 81 2.50 -7.57 -1.32
C ALA A 81 2.83 -8.67 -0.30
N ASP A 82 3.48 -9.75 -0.73
CA ASP A 82 3.95 -10.83 0.14
C ASP A 82 4.91 -10.30 1.22
N GLN A 83 5.84 -9.40 0.85
CA GLN A 83 6.73 -8.77 1.81
C GLN A 83 5.99 -7.92 2.86
N VAL A 84 4.94 -7.20 2.46
CA VAL A 84 4.09 -6.44 3.39
C VAL A 84 3.37 -7.40 4.33
N ILE A 85 2.76 -8.45 3.79
CA ILE A 85 2.01 -9.47 4.54
C ILE A 85 2.91 -10.16 5.56
N GLU A 86 4.09 -10.61 5.15
CA GLU A 86 5.05 -11.28 6.04
C GLU A 86 5.54 -10.36 7.16
N ARG A 87 5.73 -9.06 6.89
CA ARG A 87 6.06 -8.09 7.94
C ARG A 87 4.90 -7.88 8.91
N CYS A 88 3.67 -7.80 8.42
CA CYS A 88 2.49 -7.68 9.28
C CYS A 88 2.31 -8.92 10.16
N LYS A 89 2.47 -10.14 9.62
CA LYS A 89 2.44 -11.40 10.38
C LYS A 89 3.50 -11.41 11.48
N LYS A 90 4.75 -11.05 11.16
CA LYS A 90 5.86 -10.98 12.15
C LYS A 90 5.60 -9.98 13.27
N LEU A 91 4.86 -8.91 13.01
CA LEU A 91 4.53 -7.88 13.98
C LEU A 91 3.19 -8.12 14.69
N GLY A 92 2.47 -9.19 14.34
CA GLY A 92 1.17 -9.53 14.95
C GLY A 92 0.03 -8.59 14.58
N THR A 93 0.15 -7.82 13.49
CA THR A 93 -0.89 -6.86 13.08
C THR A 93 -1.91 -7.51 12.14
N ARG A 94 -3.19 -7.26 12.38
CA ARG A 94 -4.28 -7.82 11.56
C ARG A 94 -4.21 -7.31 10.12
N ILE A 95 -4.44 -8.19 9.16
CA ILE A 95 -4.35 -7.87 7.72
C ILE A 95 -5.74 -8.00 7.10
N VAL A 96 -6.10 -7.05 6.24
CA VAL A 96 -7.24 -7.11 5.33
C VAL A 96 -6.68 -6.93 3.92
N ALA A 97 -6.85 -7.91 3.04
CA ALA A 97 -6.31 -7.87 1.69
C ALA A 97 -7.44 -7.82 0.65
N GLY A 98 -7.25 -7.04 -0.41
CA GLY A 98 -8.23 -6.94 -1.50
C GLY A 98 -7.64 -6.34 -2.78
N GLY A 99 -8.43 -6.33 -3.85
CA GLY A 99 -7.96 -5.94 -5.18
C GLY A 99 -7.48 -7.13 -6.03
N PRO A 100 -7.06 -6.90 -7.28
CA PRO A 100 -6.98 -7.96 -8.31
C PRO A 100 -6.01 -9.11 -8.02
N LEU A 101 -5.00 -8.93 -7.16
CA LEU A 101 -4.13 -10.03 -6.75
C LEU A 101 -4.86 -11.06 -5.86
N PHE A 102 -5.88 -10.64 -5.12
CA PHE A 102 -6.51 -11.42 -4.06
C PHE A 102 -7.91 -11.95 -4.43
N THR A 103 -8.30 -11.84 -5.71
CA THR A 103 -9.58 -12.28 -6.29
C THR A 103 -9.33 -13.17 -7.49
#